data_AF-A0A3P6AQS1-F1
#
_entry.id   AF-A0A3P6AQS1-F1
#
_cell.length_a   1.000
_cell.length_b   1.000
_cell.length_c   1.000
_cell.angle_alpha   90.00
_cell.angle_beta   90.00
_cell.angle_gamma   90.00
#
_symmetry.space_group_name_H-M   'P 1'
#
loop_
_entity.id
_entity.type
_entity.pdbx_description
1 polymer ?
#
loop_
_entity_poly.entity_id
_entity_poly.type
_entity_poly.pdbx_seq_one_letter_code
_entity_poly.pdbx_strand_id
1 'polypeptide(L)'
;MSYSHQNMGSGLFLPLICPVFTVGCRSARGYEFGRTYVVRPKGKHQATIVWLHGLGDNGSRVISLCLSKQCLNDSLCLCSLCSSSQLLESLPFPNIKWICPTAPSRPVSLLGGFPCTAWFDVGEISEDLHDDIEGLDASAAHIANLLSTEPTDVKVGIGGFSMGAAIALYSTTCYALGRYGTGQPYTINLRATVGLSGWLPGWRSLRSKIERSNEATRRAASIPIILAHGTSDDVVPYSFGEKSAHSLGMAGFRQVVFKPYEGLGHYTVPKEMEEVVHWLASRLGLDGSR
;
A
#
# COMPACT_ATOMS: atom_id res chain seq x y z
N MET A 1 -0.10 10.27 -68.20
CA MET A 1 1.15 11.03 -68.36
C MET A 1 1.36 11.85 -67.10
N SER A 2 2.49 11.62 -66.43
CA SER A 2 3.28 12.50 -65.52
C SER A 2 2.82 13.97 -65.34
N TYR A 3 3.00 14.67 -64.22
CA TYR A 3 4.14 14.73 -63.28
C TYR A 3 3.72 15.34 -61.91
N SER A 4 4.57 15.12 -60.90
CA SER A 4 4.60 15.52 -59.49
C SER A 4 4.81 17.01 -59.18
N HIS A 5 4.48 17.46 -57.94
CA HIS A 5 5.49 17.89 -56.94
C HIS A 5 4.90 18.15 -55.54
N GLN A 6 5.72 17.80 -54.54
CA GLN A 6 5.51 17.83 -53.09
C GLN A 6 5.47 19.24 -52.49
N ASN A 7 4.84 19.37 -51.32
CA ASN A 7 5.36 20.26 -50.28
C ASN A 7 5.18 19.63 -48.89
N MET A 8 6.29 19.44 -48.17
CA MET A 8 6.33 18.98 -46.78
C MET A 8 6.17 20.17 -45.84
N GLY A 9 5.42 20.00 -44.75
CA GLY A 9 5.26 21.02 -43.71
C GLY A 9 4.86 20.42 -42.37
N SER A 10 5.87 19.97 -41.62
CA SER A 10 5.96 19.88 -40.14
C SER A 10 4.66 19.76 -39.33
N GLY A 11 4.26 18.52 -39.01
CA GLY A 11 3.33 18.23 -37.91
C GLY A 11 4.05 18.35 -36.56
N LEU A 12 3.79 19.43 -35.84
CA LEU A 12 4.13 19.55 -34.42
C LEU A 12 3.31 18.52 -33.61
N PHE A 13 3.96 17.46 -33.17
CA PHE A 13 3.45 16.57 -32.13
C PHE A 13 3.39 17.35 -30.81
N LEU A 14 2.20 17.78 -30.40
CA LEU A 14 1.97 18.14 -29.00
C LEU A 14 1.92 16.84 -28.16
N PRO A 15 2.65 16.74 -27.03
CA PRO A 15 2.48 15.62 -26.13
C PRO A 15 1.09 15.71 -25.50
N LEU A 16 0.32 14.62 -25.63
CA LEU A 16 -0.96 14.42 -24.94
C LEU A 16 -0.73 14.50 -23.42
N ILE A 17 -1.06 15.64 -22.84
CA ILE A 17 -1.16 15.81 -21.40
C ILE A 17 -2.34 14.94 -20.93
N CYS A 18 -2.05 13.86 -20.19
CA CYS A 18 -3.06 12.97 -19.64
C CYS A 18 -4.02 13.72 -18.68
N PRO A 19 -5.35 13.53 -18.80
CA PRO A 19 -6.28 14.06 -17.81
C PRO A 19 -6.21 13.24 -16.51
N VAL A 20 -5.76 13.89 -15.44
CA VAL A 20 -5.79 13.38 -14.05
C VAL A 20 -7.21 13.58 -13.51
N PHE A 21 -7.93 12.49 -13.23
CA PHE A 21 -9.25 12.57 -12.59
C PHE A 21 -9.10 12.65 -11.07
N THR A 22 -9.76 13.63 -10.46
CA THR A 22 -9.82 13.82 -9.01
C THR A 22 -11.11 13.20 -8.49
N VAL A 23 -11.04 12.23 -7.58
CA VAL A 23 -12.20 11.71 -6.86
C VAL A 23 -11.94 11.89 -5.37
N GLY A 24 -12.59 12.91 -4.76
CA GLY A 24 -12.60 13.08 -3.32
C GLY A 24 -13.74 12.26 -2.70
N CYS A 25 -13.43 11.40 -1.73
CA CYS A 25 -14.43 10.65 -0.97
C CYS A 25 -14.41 11.13 0.49
N ARG A 26 -15.52 11.71 0.96
CA ARG A 26 -15.67 12.18 2.35
C ARG A 26 -16.07 11.01 3.26
N SER A 27 -15.31 10.80 4.33
CA SER A 27 -15.69 9.88 5.43
C SER A 27 -16.78 10.50 6.31
N ALA A 28 -17.50 9.67 7.08
CA ALA A 28 -18.60 10.05 7.97
C ALA A 28 -18.24 11.13 9.03
N ARG A 29 -16.94 11.34 9.34
CA ARG A 29 -16.45 12.43 10.19
C ARG A 29 -15.74 13.57 9.46
N GLY A 30 -15.84 13.64 8.13
CA GLY A 30 -15.32 14.77 7.37
C GLY A 30 -13.80 14.77 7.18
N TYR A 31 -13.11 13.63 7.33
CA TYR A 31 -11.72 13.53 6.89
C TYR A 31 -11.63 13.73 5.37
N GLU A 32 -10.90 14.76 4.97
CA GLU A 32 -10.60 15.04 3.58
C GLU A 32 -9.28 14.38 3.22
N PHE A 33 -9.38 13.22 2.56
CA PHE A 33 -8.22 12.52 2.03
C PHE A 33 -7.57 13.35 0.93
N GLY A 34 -6.25 13.32 0.89
CA GLY A 34 -5.47 14.04 -0.11
C GLY A 34 -5.59 13.42 -1.51
N ARG A 35 -4.80 13.96 -2.44
CA ARG A 35 -4.82 13.50 -3.84
C ARG A 35 -4.45 12.02 -3.96
N THR A 36 -5.26 11.28 -4.71
CA THR A 36 -4.98 9.89 -5.09
C THR A 36 -4.27 9.85 -6.44
N TYR A 37 -3.20 9.06 -6.51
CA TYR A 37 -2.46 8.80 -7.74
C TYR A 37 -2.76 7.40 -8.22
N VAL A 38 -2.95 7.23 -9.53
CA VAL A 38 -3.31 5.93 -10.12
C VAL A 38 -2.33 5.60 -11.23
N VAL A 39 -1.73 4.42 -11.12
CA VAL A 39 -0.92 3.81 -12.17
C VAL A 39 -1.77 2.78 -12.87
N ARG A 40 -2.04 3.00 -14.16
CA ARG A 40 -2.80 2.05 -14.97
C ARG A 40 -1.95 0.81 -15.29
N PRO A 41 -2.58 -0.37 -15.38
CA PRO A 41 -1.90 -1.55 -15.90
C PRO A 41 -1.53 -1.32 -17.37
N LYS A 42 -0.37 -1.83 -17.79
CA LYS A 42 0.11 -1.76 -19.18
C LYS A 42 -0.55 -2.81 -20.09
N GLY A 43 -0.98 -3.92 -19.51
CA GLY A 43 -1.65 -5.03 -20.18
C GLY A 43 -3.07 -5.23 -19.64
N LYS A 44 -3.62 -6.43 -19.84
CA LYS A 44 -4.95 -6.76 -19.33
C LYS A 44 -4.98 -6.57 -17.80
N HIS A 45 -5.88 -5.74 -17.32
CA HIS A 45 -6.07 -5.51 -15.89
C HIS A 45 -6.57 -6.79 -15.22
N GLN A 46 -5.79 -7.31 -14.28
CA GLN A 46 -6.13 -8.55 -13.54
C GLN A 46 -6.04 -8.37 -12.03
N ALA A 47 -5.29 -7.37 -11.57
CA ALA A 47 -5.21 -7.05 -10.16
C ALA A 47 -5.10 -5.54 -9.91
N THR A 48 -5.58 -5.13 -8.73
CA THR A 48 -5.38 -3.78 -8.19
C THR A 48 -4.75 -3.87 -6.81
N ILE A 49 -3.70 -3.08 -6.59
CA ILE A 49 -3.10 -2.89 -5.27
C ILE A 49 -3.30 -1.45 -4.82
N VAL A 50 -3.87 -1.25 -3.64
CA VAL A 50 -3.78 0.04 -2.94
C VAL A 50 -2.47 0.06 -2.15
N TRP A 51 -1.62 1.05 -2.38
CA TRP A 51 -0.35 1.21 -1.67
C TRP A 51 -0.32 2.48 -0.83
N LEU A 52 -0.03 2.32 0.46
CA LEU A 52 -0.15 3.36 1.47
C LEU A 52 1.24 3.87 1.90
N HIS A 53 1.39 5.19 1.93
CA HIS A 53 2.62 5.86 2.33
C HIS A 53 2.79 5.92 3.86
N GLY A 54 4.00 6.18 4.32
CA GLY A 54 4.31 6.43 5.75
C GLY A 54 3.87 7.81 6.24
N LEU A 55 4.05 8.07 7.53
CA LEU A 55 3.68 9.36 8.14
C LEU A 55 4.39 10.54 7.45
N GLY A 56 3.65 11.62 7.17
CA GLY A 56 4.21 12.85 6.59
C GLY A 56 4.53 12.79 5.10
N ASP A 57 4.30 11.64 4.45
CA ASP A 57 4.54 11.45 3.01
C ASP A 57 3.24 11.60 2.18
N ASN A 58 3.28 11.30 0.88
CA ASN A 58 2.11 11.35 0.01
C ASN A 58 2.15 10.30 -1.12
N GLY A 59 1.00 10.10 -1.78
CA GLY A 59 0.85 9.07 -2.81
C GLY A 59 1.74 9.24 -4.05
N SER A 60 2.29 10.42 -4.33
CA SER A 60 3.16 10.64 -5.50
C SER A 60 4.58 10.11 -5.32
N ARG A 61 5.05 10.05 -4.06
CA ARG A 61 6.41 9.59 -3.70
C ARG A 61 6.50 8.08 -3.57
N VAL A 62 5.41 7.44 -3.15
CA VAL A 62 5.21 5.98 -3.23
C VAL A 62 5.48 5.44 -4.62
N ILE A 63 5.00 6.17 -5.64
CA ILE A 63 5.24 5.81 -7.04
C ILE A 63 6.74 5.66 -7.29
N SER A 64 7.58 6.58 -6.81
CA SER A 64 9.03 6.51 -7.02
C SER A 64 9.70 5.31 -6.31
N LEU A 65 9.24 4.96 -5.10
CA LEU A 65 9.77 3.82 -4.31
C LEU A 65 9.47 2.46 -4.96
N CYS A 66 8.25 2.27 -5.50
CA CYS A 66 7.88 1.06 -6.23
C CYS A 66 8.70 0.85 -7.52
N LEU A 67 9.39 1.88 -8.01
CA LEU A 67 10.04 1.92 -9.32
C LEU A 67 11.58 1.86 -9.27
N SER A 68 12.16 1.63 -8.09
CA SER A 68 13.61 1.77 -7.83
C SER A 68 14.53 0.71 -8.49
N LYS A 69 14.21 0.21 -9.69
CA LYS A 69 15.16 -0.59 -10.49
C LYS A 69 16.23 0.22 -11.25
N GLN A 70 16.23 1.56 -11.22
CA GLN A 70 17.06 2.32 -12.17
C GLN A 70 17.97 3.42 -11.61
N CYS A 71 18.03 3.68 -10.30
CA CYS A 71 18.91 4.73 -9.77
C CYS A 71 20.34 4.27 -9.39
N LEU A 72 20.70 3.00 -9.61
CA LEU A 72 22.01 2.48 -9.19
C LEU A 72 23.08 2.45 -10.29
N ASN A 73 22.74 2.74 -11.56
CA ASN A 73 23.71 2.70 -12.65
C ASN A 73 24.32 4.05 -13.06
N ASP A 74 23.77 5.18 -12.61
CA ASP A 74 24.33 6.49 -12.89
C ASP A 74 24.73 7.17 -11.58
N SER A 75 26.04 7.37 -11.40
CA SER A 75 26.68 7.86 -10.17
C SER A 75 26.36 9.33 -9.80
N LEU A 76 25.30 9.92 -10.35
CA LEU A 76 24.91 11.32 -10.18
C LEU A 76 23.39 11.46 -10.31
N CYS A 77 22.62 11.03 -9.33
CA CYS A 77 21.23 11.48 -9.25
C CYS A 77 20.87 11.89 -7.81
N LEU A 78 20.94 13.19 -7.55
CA LEU A 78 20.29 13.81 -6.40
C LEU A 78 18.79 13.48 -6.46
N CYS A 79 18.32 12.69 -5.50
CA CYS A 79 16.95 12.18 -5.35
C CYS A 79 15.87 13.24 -5.09
N SER A 80 15.83 14.35 -5.83
CA SER A 80 14.82 15.40 -5.63
C SER A 80 14.09 15.90 -6.88
N LEU A 81 14.37 15.41 -8.09
CA LEU A 81 13.82 16.04 -9.31
C LEU A 81 13.31 15.11 -10.43
N CYS A 82 13.32 13.78 -10.28
CA CYS A 82 12.70 12.93 -11.30
C CYS A 82 11.18 12.90 -11.11
N SER A 83 10.46 13.53 -12.03
CA SER A 83 8.99 13.51 -12.09
C SER A 83 8.50 12.06 -12.17
N SER A 84 7.61 11.67 -11.26
CA SER A 84 7.16 10.29 -11.01
C SER A 84 6.53 9.57 -12.21
N SER A 85 6.32 10.25 -13.35
CA SER A 85 5.63 9.69 -14.52
C SER A 85 6.49 8.81 -15.43
N GLN A 86 7.79 9.10 -15.60
CA GLN A 86 8.64 8.37 -16.55
C GLN A 86 9.19 7.05 -16.00
N LEU A 87 9.40 6.94 -14.68
CA LEU A 87 9.84 5.68 -14.08
C LEU A 87 8.77 4.57 -14.14
N LEU A 88 7.48 4.94 -14.27
CA LEU A 88 6.34 4.01 -14.25
C LEU A 88 6.39 2.96 -15.38
N GLU A 89 7.11 3.29 -16.45
CA GLU A 89 7.23 2.46 -17.65
C GLU A 89 8.14 1.23 -17.47
N SER A 90 8.86 1.09 -16.34
CA SER A 90 9.80 -0.02 -16.11
C SER A 90 9.29 -1.19 -15.25
N LEU A 91 8.09 -1.11 -14.64
CA LEU A 91 7.56 -2.22 -13.84
C LEU A 91 7.36 -3.50 -14.66
N PRO A 92 7.86 -4.66 -14.21
CA PRO A 92 7.79 -5.93 -14.93
C PRO A 92 6.41 -6.62 -14.91
N PHE A 93 5.35 -5.95 -14.43
CA PHE A 93 4.01 -6.53 -14.31
C PHE A 93 2.97 -5.69 -15.04
N PRO A 94 2.65 -6.02 -16.30
CA PRO A 94 1.70 -5.24 -17.07
C PRO A 94 0.28 -5.33 -16.52
N ASN A 95 -0.07 -6.31 -15.69
CA ASN A 95 -1.45 -6.62 -15.32
C ASN A 95 -1.95 -5.97 -14.01
N ILE A 96 -1.08 -5.25 -13.29
CA ILE A 96 -1.39 -4.65 -11.98
C ILE A 96 -1.67 -3.15 -12.12
N LYS A 97 -2.82 -2.72 -11.61
CA LYS A 97 -3.15 -1.32 -11.34
C LYS A 97 -2.67 -0.95 -9.93
N TRP A 98 -2.04 0.21 -9.77
CA TRP A 98 -1.68 0.73 -8.45
C TRP A 98 -2.51 1.96 -8.12
N ILE A 99 -3.05 2.00 -6.91
CA ILE A 99 -3.77 3.15 -6.36
C ILE A 99 -2.98 3.62 -5.14
N CYS A 100 -2.46 4.84 -5.19
CA CYS A 100 -1.64 5.44 -4.15
C CYS A 100 -2.39 6.66 -3.59
N PRO A 101 -3.31 6.46 -2.62
CA PRO A 101 -4.01 7.56 -1.98
C PRO A 101 -3.05 8.37 -1.08
N THR A 102 -3.45 9.60 -0.77
CA THR A 102 -2.75 10.43 0.23
C THR A 102 -3.61 10.55 1.47
N ALA A 103 -3.02 10.29 2.64
CA ALA A 103 -3.68 10.42 3.93
C ALA A 103 -4.19 11.86 4.16
N PRO A 104 -5.23 12.06 4.98
CA PRO A 104 -5.67 13.40 5.36
C PRO A 104 -4.58 14.13 6.14
N SER A 105 -4.50 15.45 5.98
CA SER A 105 -3.69 16.29 6.86
C SER A 105 -4.39 16.44 8.20
N ARG A 106 -3.77 15.96 9.28
CA ARG A 106 -4.33 16.01 10.64
C ARG A 106 -3.24 16.23 11.68
N PRO A 107 -3.57 16.79 12.87
CA PRO A 107 -2.67 16.81 14.01
C PRO A 107 -2.22 15.39 14.38
N VAL A 108 -0.94 15.23 14.73
CA VAL A 108 -0.38 13.95 15.19
C VAL A 108 0.18 14.12 16.58
N SER A 109 -0.33 13.35 17.54
CA SER A 109 0.03 13.44 18.95
C SER A 109 1.53 13.18 19.19
N LEU A 110 2.13 12.21 18.47
CA LEU A 110 3.57 11.91 18.47
C LEU A 110 4.44 13.11 18.10
N LEU A 111 3.92 14.02 17.29
CA LEU A 111 4.61 15.24 16.84
C LEU A 111 4.16 16.48 17.62
N GLY A 112 3.64 16.32 18.84
CA GLY A 112 3.15 17.42 19.67
C GLY A 112 1.94 18.14 19.06
N GLY A 113 1.14 17.44 18.25
CA GLY A 113 -0.02 18.01 17.55
C GLY A 113 0.31 18.71 16.23
N PHE A 114 1.55 18.62 15.73
CA PHE A 114 1.91 19.20 14.43
C PHE A 114 1.10 18.54 13.29
N PRO A 115 0.44 19.31 12.42
CA PRO A 115 -0.37 18.76 11.34
C PRO A 115 0.52 18.21 10.21
N CYS A 116 0.31 16.94 9.86
CA CYS A 116 0.89 16.32 8.67
C CYS A 116 -0.02 15.22 8.13
N THR A 117 0.36 14.60 7.01
CA THR A 117 -0.40 13.51 6.41
C THR A 117 -0.31 12.25 7.26
N ALA A 118 -1.42 11.87 7.90
CA ALA A 118 -1.47 10.72 8.80
C ALA A 118 -2.78 9.94 8.63
N TRP A 119 -2.67 8.61 8.58
CA TRP A 119 -3.82 7.73 8.39
C TRP A 119 -4.67 7.60 9.67
N PHE A 120 -4.03 7.69 10.82
CA PHE A 120 -4.64 7.64 12.15
C PHE A 120 -3.75 8.42 13.11
N ASP A 121 -4.29 8.83 14.26
CA ASP A 121 -3.46 9.46 15.29
C ASP A 121 -2.61 8.43 16.03
N VAL A 122 -1.38 8.80 16.34
CA VAL A 122 -0.43 7.98 17.10
C VAL A 122 0.12 8.86 18.20
N GLY A 123 -0.09 8.49 19.46
CA GLY A 123 0.48 9.20 20.62
C GLY A 123 1.93 8.84 20.88
N GLU A 124 2.24 7.56 20.86
CA GLU A 124 3.58 6.99 20.97
C GLU A 124 3.58 5.64 20.24
N ILE A 125 4.69 5.26 19.62
CA ILE A 125 4.88 3.91 19.09
C ILE A 125 5.34 3.04 20.27
N SER A 126 4.43 2.76 21.20
CA SER A 126 4.69 1.96 22.39
C SER A 126 3.65 0.86 22.58
N GLU A 127 4.00 -0.18 23.34
CA GLU A 127 3.18 -1.38 23.47
C GLU A 127 1.88 -1.14 24.26
N ASP A 128 1.78 -0.04 25.02
CA ASP A 128 0.79 0.17 26.07
C ASP A 128 -0.33 1.16 25.73
N LEU A 129 -0.34 1.72 24.52
CA LEU A 129 -1.35 2.72 24.12
C LEU A 129 -2.61 2.13 23.47
N HIS A 130 -3.69 2.89 23.62
CA HIS A 130 -4.98 2.65 22.99
C HIS A 130 -4.91 3.07 21.52
N ASP A 131 -5.08 2.12 20.60
CA ASP A 131 -5.14 2.41 19.17
C ASP A 131 -6.27 3.42 18.87
N ASP A 132 -6.04 4.39 17.98
CA ASP A 132 -7.08 5.24 17.39
C ASP A 132 -7.97 4.40 16.45
N ILE A 133 -8.81 3.54 17.05
CA ILE A 133 -9.69 2.61 16.31
C ILE A 133 -10.56 3.36 15.31
N GLU A 134 -10.96 4.57 15.63
CA GLU A 134 -11.80 5.37 14.76
C GLU A 134 -11.03 5.89 13.53
N GLY A 135 -9.82 6.40 13.71
CA GLY A 135 -8.95 6.78 12.58
C GLY A 135 -8.54 5.58 11.74
N LEU A 136 -8.24 4.46 12.37
CA LEU A 136 -7.95 3.18 11.71
C LEU A 136 -9.14 2.72 10.86
N ASP A 137 -10.35 2.71 11.42
CA ASP A 137 -11.57 2.36 10.69
C ASP A 137 -11.87 3.33 9.56
N ALA A 138 -11.71 4.64 9.77
CA ALA A 138 -11.93 5.64 8.75
C ALA A 138 -10.98 5.47 7.55
N SER A 139 -9.70 5.18 7.81
CA SER A 139 -8.71 4.90 6.77
C SER A 139 -8.98 3.58 6.06
N ALA A 140 -9.25 2.51 6.80
CA ALA A 140 -9.60 1.21 6.23
C ALA A 140 -10.87 1.28 5.36
N ALA A 141 -11.88 2.04 5.78
CA ALA A 141 -13.11 2.26 5.02
C ALA A 141 -12.87 3.07 3.74
N HIS A 142 -12.02 4.11 3.80
CA HIS A 142 -11.63 4.85 2.60
C HIS A 142 -10.96 3.94 1.58
N ILE A 143 -10.04 3.08 2.02
CA ILE A 143 -9.34 2.13 1.15
C ILE A 143 -10.29 1.08 0.60
N ALA A 144 -11.20 0.58 1.43
CA ALA A 144 -12.23 -0.34 0.99
C ALA A 144 -13.11 0.26 -0.12
N ASN A 145 -13.46 1.55 0.00
CA ASN A 145 -14.21 2.27 -1.03
C ASN A 145 -13.41 2.44 -2.33
N LEU A 146 -12.09 2.65 -2.26
CA LEU A 146 -11.25 2.68 -3.46
C LEU A 146 -11.26 1.31 -4.16
N LEU A 147 -11.12 0.23 -3.39
CA LEU A 147 -11.12 -1.14 -3.90
C LEU A 147 -12.50 -1.61 -4.38
N SER A 148 -13.60 -1.11 -3.83
CA SER A 148 -14.96 -1.48 -4.24
C SER A 148 -15.32 -1.00 -5.65
N THR A 149 -14.53 -0.09 -6.22
CA THR A 149 -14.71 0.38 -7.60
C THR A 149 -14.19 -0.60 -8.65
N GLU A 150 -13.47 -1.65 -8.23
CA GLU A 150 -12.91 -2.62 -9.15
C GLU A 150 -13.92 -3.68 -9.60
N PRO A 151 -13.82 -4.17 -10.85
CA PRO A 151 -14.61 -5.31 -11.32
C PRO A 151 -14.42 -6.56 -10.46
N THR A 152 -15.44 -7.42 -10.41
CA THR A 152 -15.45 -8.62 -9.54
C THR A 152 -14.42 -9.68 -9.95
N ASP A 153 -13.95 -9.68 -11.19
CA ASP A 153 -12.90 -10.55 -11.70
C ASP A 153 -11.48 -10.02 -11.44
N VAL A 154 -11.34 -8.77 -10.97
CA VAL A 154 -10.06 -8.17 -10.58
C VAL A 154 -9.72 -8.55 -9.15
N LYS A 155 -8.51 -9.09 -8.96
CA LYS A 155 -7.99 -9.42 -7.62
C LYS A 155 -7.53 -8.15 -6.93
N VAL A 156 -7.98 -7.92 -5.70
CA VAL A 156 -7.60 -6.73 -4.93
C VAL A 156 -6.65 -7.07 -3.80
N GLY A 157 -5.64 -6.23 -3.59
CA GLY A 157 -4.70 -6.32 -2.49
C GLY A 157 -4.36 -4.97 -1.90
N ILE A 158 -3.66 -5.01 -0.77
CA ILE A 158 -3.29 -3.81 -0.01
C ILE A 158 -1.83 -3.90 0.42
N GLY A 159 -1.11 -2.80 0.36
CA GLY A 159 0.28 -2.72 0.78
C GLY A 159 0.60 -1.38 1.40
N GLY A 160 1.71 -1.29 2.11
CA GLY A 160 2.19 0.00 2.57
C GLY A 160 3.53 -0.05 3.28
N PHE A 161 4.02 1.13 3.62
CA PHE A 161 5.25 1.35 4.37
C PHE A 161 4.95 2.08 5.68
N SER A 162 5.62 1.71 6.77
CA SER A 162 5.50 2.37 8.08
C SER A 162 4.03 2.47 8.55
N MET A 163 3.51 3.66 8.84
CA MET A 163 2.10 3.87 9.17
C MET A 163 1.14 3.31 8.11
N GLY A 164 1.51 3.35 6.83
CA GLY A 164 0.75 2.73 5.76
C GLY A 164 0.72 1.20 5.85
N ALA A 165 1.82 0.57 6.27
CA ALA A 165 1.85 -0.87 6.55
C ALA A 165 0.91 -1.22 7.73
N ALA A 166 0.85 -0.37 8.75
CA ALA A 166 -0.07 -0.56 9.87
C ALA A 166 -1.53 -0.56 9.44
N ILE A 167 -1.93 0.35 8.55
CA ILE A 167 -3.28 0.34 7.96
C ILE A 167 -3.51 -0.88 7.07
N ALA A 168 -2.51 -1.30 6.30
CA ALA A 168 -2.63 -2.48 5.45
C ALA A 168 -2.93 -3.72 6.30
N LEU A 169 -2.18 -3.92 7.40
CA LEU A 169 -2.39 -5.01 8.32
C LEU A 169 -3.70 -4.89 9.09
N TYR A 170 -4.07 -3.69 9.54
CA TYR A 170 -5.35 -3.46 10.20
C TYR A 170 -6.53 -3.84 9.29
N SER A 171 -6.52 -3.36 8.04
CA SER A 171 -7.52 -3.70 7.02
C SER A 171 -7.61 -5.21 6.79
N THR A 172 -6.48 -5.91 6.82
CA THR A 172 -6.41 -7.37 6.72
C THR A 172 -7.02 -8.08 7.92
N THR A 173 -6.86 -7.54 9.14
CA THR A 173 -7.59 -8.06 10.30
C THR A 173 -9.09 -7.79 10.20
N CYS A 174 -9.52 -6.63 9.68
CA CYS A 174 -10.93 -6.34 9.43
C CYS A 174 -11.52 -7.29 8.40
N TYR A 175 -10.80 -7.59 7.31
CA TYR A 175 -11.17 -8.62 6.34
C TYR A 175 -11.35 -9.98 7.01
N ALA A 176 -10.37 -10.42 7.81
CA ALA A 176 -10.46 -11.69 8.50
C ALA A 176 -11.70 -11.72 9.41
N LEU A 177 -11.90 -10.69 10.24
CA LEU A 177 -13.05 -10.57 11.13
C LEU A 177 -14.40 -10.36 10.40
N GLY A 178 -14.35 -9.91 9.14
CA GLY A 178 -15.52 -9.51 8.33
C GLY A 178 -16.17 -8.20 8.80
N ARG A 179 -15.47 -7.42 9.63
CA ARG A 179 -15.98 -6.17 10.20
C ARG A 179 -14.84 -5.23 10.62
N TYR A 180 -15.13 -3.94 10.63
CA TYR A 180 -14.32 -2.90 11.23
C TYR A 180 -14.35 -2.96 12.76
N GLY A 181 -13.48 -2.21 13.44
CA GLY A 181 -13.42 -2.16 14.91
C GLY A 181 -14.72 -1.66 15.54
N THR A 182 -15.38 -0.72 14.88
CA THR A 182 -16.71 -0.15 15.20
C THR A 182 -17.88 -1.12 14.95
N GLY A 183 -17.62 -2.29 14.36
CA GLY A 183 -18.61 -3.35 14.12
C GLY A 183 -19.30 -3.30 12.76
N GLN A 184 -19.07 -2.27 11.94
CA GLN A 184 -19.59 -2.20 10.57
C GLN A 184 -19.01 -3.32 9.69
N PRO A 185 -19.75 -3.88 8.73
CA PRO A 185 -19.25 -4.97 7.88
C PRO A 185 -18.06 -4.55 6.99
N TYR A 186 -17.05 -5.41 6.89
CA TYR A 186 -15.94 -5.26 5.95
C TYR A 186 -16.20 -6.15 4.74
N THR A 187 -16.46 -5.56 3.57
CA THR A 187 -17.00 -6.28 2.40
C THR A 187 -15.96 -6.62 1.33
N ILE A 188 -14.75 -6.07 1.42
CA ILE A 188 -13.71 -6.27 0.40
C ILE A 188 -13.02 -7.61 0.61
N ASN A 189 -12.95 -8.41 -0.45
CA ASN A 189 -12.27 -9.70 -0.43
C ASN A 189 -10.78 -9.55 -0.81
N LEU A 190 -9.96 -9.22 0.19
CA LEU A 190 -8.52 -9.03 0.02
C LEU A 190 -7.83 -10.34 -0.40
N ARG A 191 -6.93 -10.27 -1.39
CA ARG A 191 -6.20 -11.41 -1.95
C ARG A 191 -4.73 -11.45 -1.55
N ALA A 192 -4.15 -10.33 -1.12
CA ALA A 192 -2.78 -10.25 -0.65
C ALA A 192 -2.56 -9.00 0.21
N THR A 193 -1.62 -9.10 1.15
CA THR A 193 -1.20 -7.99 2.02
C THR A 193 0.31 -7.86 2.07
N VAL A 194 0.79 -6.63 1.97
CA VAL A 194 2.21 -6.28 2.12
C VAL A 194 2.37 -5.27 3.25
N GLY A 195 3.28 -5.52 4.19
CA GLY A 195 3.68 -4.56 5.21
C GLY A 195 5.18 -4.39 5.24
N LEU A 196 5.69 -3.19 4.94
CA LEU A 196 7.11 -2.87 5.00
C LEU A 196 7.39 -1.93 6.19
N SER A 197 8.38 -2.28 7.01
CA SER A 197 8.86 -1.49 8.15
C SER A 197 7.75 -0.91 9.03
N GLY A 198 6.77 -1.73 9.40
CA GLY A 198 5.56 -1.31 10.11
C GLY A 198 5.22 -2.18 11.31
N TRP A 199 4.00 -2.03 11.81
CA TRP A 199 3.49 -2.79 12.96
C TRP A 199 2.02 -3.14 12.78
N LEU A 200 1.51 -4.08 13.58
CA LEU A 200 0.11 -4.51 13.60
C LEU A 200 -0.66 -3.78 14.72
N PRO A 201 -1.61 -2.87 14.39
CA PRO A 201 -2.54 -2.33 15.38
C PRO A 201 -3.46 -3.40 15.96
N GLY A 202 -3.84 -3.27 17.22
CA GLY A 202 -4.82 -4.15 17.89
C GLY A 202 -4.36 -5.59 18.13
N TRP A 203 -3.07 -5.90 17.97
CA TRP A 203 -2.50 -7.25 18.00
C TRP A 203 -2.84 -8.04 19.28
N ARG A 204 -2.89 -7.37 20.45
CA ARG A 204 -3.19 -7.99 21.76
C ARG A 204 -4.54 -8.72 21.80
N SER A 205 -5.53 -8.18 21.09
CA SER A 205 -6.90 -8.71 21.08
C SER A 205 -7.22 -9.56 19.85
N LEU A 206 -6.29 -9.66 18.89
CA LEU A 206 -6.57 -10.24 17.58
C LEU A 206 -6.96 -11.72 17.68
N ARG A 207 -6.18 -12.52 18.40
CA ARG A 207 -6.41 -13.96 18.54
C ARG A 207 -7.82 -14.26 19.08
N SER A 208 -8.19 -13.65 20.20
CA SER A 208 -9.49 -13.89 20.83
C SER A 208 -10.65 -13.41 19.95
N LYS A 209 -10.45 -12.37 19.13
CA LYS A 209 -11.45 -11.92 18.15
C LYS A 209 -11.61 -12.91 16.99
N ILE A 210 -10.52 -13.50 16.47
CA ILE A 210 -10.57 -14.48 15.37
C ILE A 210 -11.22 -15.79 15.83
N GLU A 211 -10.81 -16.32 17.00
CA GLU A 211 -11.29 -17.60 17.53
C GLU A 211 -12.82 -17.63 17.80
N ARG A 212 -13.46 -16.46 17.90
CA ARG A 212 -14.92 -16.33 18.08
C ARG A 212 -15.74 -16.69 16.85
N SER A 213 -15.12 -16.84 15.68
CA SER A 213 -15.85 -17.15 14.44
C SER A 213 -15.06 -18.08 13.53
N ASN A 214 -15.65 -19.24 13.23
CA ASN A 214 -15.09 -20.21 12.28
C ASN A 214 -14.81 -19.59 10.90
N GLU A 215 -15.67 -18.66 10.48
CA GLU A 215 -15.50 -17.95 9.21
C GLU A 215 -14.31 -16.98 9.28
N ALA A 216 -14.10 -16.32 10.43
CA ALA A 216 -12.93 -15.46 10.61
C ALA A 216 -11.63 -16.26 10.60
N THR A 217 -11.61 -17.42 11.26
CA THR A 217 -10.49 -18.37 11.22
C THR A 217 -10.17 -18.82 9.79
N ARG A 218 -11.19 -19.13 8.97
CA ARG A 218 -11.00 -19.50 7.56
C ARG A 218 -10.36 -18.38 6.75
N ARG A 219 -10.90 -17.15 6.85
CA ARG A 219 -10.36 -15.99 6.13
C ARG A 219 -8.93 -15.69 6.55
N ALA A 220 -8.65 -15.66 7.86
CA ALA A 220 -7.31 -15.46 8.40
C ALA A 220 -6.30 -16.49 7.86
N ALA A 221 -6.66 -17.78 7.85
CA ALA A 221 -5.80 -18.85 7.35
C ALA A 221 -5.52 -18.73 5.83
N SER A 222 -6.42 -18.12 5.07
CA SER A 222 -6.37 -18.08 3.60
C SER A 222 -5.64 -16.88 3.00
N ILE A 223 -5.53 -15.76 3.73
CA ILE A 223 -4.94 -14.54 3.18
C ILE A 223 -3.40 -14.58 3.26
N PRO A 224 -2.69 -14.46 2.12
CA PRO A 224 -1.24 -14.36 2.13
C PRO A 224 -0.79 -12.96 2.57
N ILE A 225 0.18 -12.92 3.47
CA ILE A 225 0.76 -11.70 4.04
C ILE A 225 2.29 -11.80 3.93
N ILE A 226 2.92 -10.79 3.36
CA ILE A 226 4.37 -10.59 3.46
C ILE A 226 4.67 -9.37 4.31
N LEU A 227 5.55 -9.55 5.27
CA LEU A 227 6.10 -8.54 6.13
C LEU A 227 7.60 -8.45 5.87
N ALA A 228 8.13 -7.25 5.70
CA ALA A 228 9.56 -7.01 5.59
C ALA A 228 9.97 -5.91 6.56
N HIS A 229 11.15 -6.03 7.15
CA HIS A 229 11.61 -5.06 8.14
C HIS A 229 13.13 -5.00 8.18
N GLY A 230 13.68 -3.79 8.28
CA GLY A 230 15.11 -3.59 8.47
C GLY A 230 15.53 -3.85 9.92
N THR A 231 16.65 -4.56 10.13
CA THR A 231 17.14 -4.88 11.48
C THR A 231 17.75 -3.67 12.21
N SER A 232 18.00 -2.58 11.47
CA SER A 232 18.59 -1.34 11.97
C SER A 232 17.61 -0.17 11.88
N ASP A 233 16.30 -0.46 11.81
CA ASP A 233 15.22 0.53 11.82
C ASP A 233 15.12 1.20 13.20
N ASP A 234 15.40 2.50 13.22
CA ASP A 234 15.42 3.37 14.39
C ASP A 234 14.13 4.17 14.59
N VAL A 235 13.17 4.08 13.65
CA VAL A 235 11.88 4.78 13.72
C VAL A 235 10.79 3.82 14.17
N VAL A 236 10.69 2.65 13.54
CA VAL A 236 9.81 1.55 13.94
C VAL A 236 10.71 0.37 14.29
N PRO A 237 10.96 0.10 15.59
CA PRO A 237 11.90 -0.94 15.99
C PRO A 237 11.59 -2.29 15.33
N TYR A 238 12.62 -2.99 14.84
CA TYR A 238 12.48 -4.30 14.18
C TYR A 238 11.63 -5.30 14.97
N SER A 239 11.70 -5.25 16.30
CA SER A 239 10.90 -6.09 17.20
C SER A 239 9.39 -5.92 17.03
N PHE A 240 8.92 -4.78 16.51
CA PHE A 240 7.50 -4.54 16.22
C PHE A 240 7.06 -5.36 14.99
N GLY A 241 7.91 -5.45 13.98
CA GLY A 241 7.70 -6.35 12.83
C GLY A 241 7.63 -7.81 13.26
N GLU A 242 8.56 -8.25 14.11
CA GLU A 242 8.57 -9.61 14.67
C GLU A 242 7.32 -9.92 15.49
N LYS A 243 6.95 -9.02 16.40
CA LYS A 243 5.73 -9.15 17.21
C LYS A 243 4.49 -9.17 16.35
N SER A 244 4.45 -8.40 15.27
CA SER A 244 3.32 -8.39 14.32
C SER A 244 3.18 -9.73 13.61
N ALA A 245 4.28 -10.26 13.07
CA ALA A 245 4.32 -11.57 12.41
C ALA A 245 3.91 -12.69 13.37
N HIS A 246 4.49 -12.71 14.57
CA HIS A 246 4.17 -13.67 15.62
C HIS A 246 2.70 -13.61 16.03
N SER A 247 2.16 -12.40 16.26
CA SER A 247 0.77 -12.20 16.66
C SER A 247 -0.23 -12.64 15.59
N LEU A 248 0.08 -12.40 14.31
CA LEU A 248 -0.71 -12.92 13.19
C LEU A 248 -0.70 -14.46 13.19
N GLY A 249 0.48 -15.07 13.33
CA GLY A 249 0.62 -16.53 13.41
C GLY A 249 -0.21 -17.13 14.56
N MET A 250 -0.09 -16.56 15.76
CA MET A 250 -0.89 -16.97 16.93
C MET A 250 -2.40 -16.80 16.73
N ALA A 251 -2.83 -15.82 15.93
CA ALA A 251 -4.23 -15.58 15.62
C ALA A 251 -4.76 -16.46 14.46
N GLY A 252 -3.95 -17.37 13.92
CA GLY A 252 -4.37 -18.32 12.89
C GLY A 252 -4.14 -17.88 11.45
N PHE A 253 -3.39 -16.79 11.22
CA PHE A 253 -2.94 -16.42 9.87
C PHE A 253 -1.80 -17.35 9.43
N ARG A 254 -2.12 -18.31 8.57
CA ARG A 254 -1.21 -19.41 8.19
C ARG A 254 -0.25 -19.09 7.06
N GLN A 255 -0.50 -18.01 6.31
CA GLN A 255 0.28 -17.62 5.14
C GLN A 255 1.05 -16.32 5.37
N VAL A 256 1.67 -16.19 6.54
CA VAL A 256 2.51 -15.04 6.90
C VAL A 256 3.96 -15.37 6.60
N VAL A 257 4.64 -14.49 5.87
CA VAL A 257 6.08 -14.52 5.62
C VAL A 257 6.68 -13.27 6.23
N PHE A 258 7.69 -13.42 7.10
CA PHE A 258 8.45 -12.29 7.66
C PHE A 258 9.88 -12.32 7.11
N LYS A 259 10.35 -11.19 6.59
CA LYS A 259 11.63 -11.03 5.89
C LYS A 259 12.48 -9.96 6.56
N PRO A 260 13.52 -10.36 7.32
CA PRO A 260 14.49 -9.41 7.85
C PRO A 260 15.45 -8.93 6.76
N TYR A 261 15.82 -7.65 6.82
CA TYR A 261 16.88 -7.07 5.99
C TYR A 261 17.99 -6.51 6.90
N GLU A 262 19.13 -7.20 6.90
CA GLU A 262 20.27 -6.86 7.76
C GLU A 262 20.84 -5.47 7.40
N GLY A 263 21.04 -4.62 8.41
CA GLY A 263 21.59 -3.28 8.27
C GLY A 263 20.65 -2.25 7.64
N LEU A 264 19.45 -2.66 7.20
CA LEU A 264 18.45 -1.75 6.63
C LEU A 264 17.81 -0.91 7.75
N GLY A 265 17.73 0.40 7.54
CA GLY A 265 17.05 1.36 8.42
C GLY A 265 15.59 1.61 8.02
N HIS A 266 15.03 2.77 8.41
CA HIS A 266 13.63 3.13 8.07
C HIS A 266 13.45 3.64 6.63
N TYR A 267 13.80 2.82 5.65
CA TYR A 267 13.61 3.08 4.22
C TYR A 267 13.53 1.75 3.47
N THR A 268 13.16 1.78 2.19
CA THR A 268 13.13 0.57 1.36
C THR A 268 14.35 0.48 0.45
N VAL A 269 14.67 -0.73 0.02
CA VAL A 269 15.76 -0.99 -0.95
C VAL A 269 15.26 -1.72 -2.19
N PRO A 270 15.92 -1.57 -3.35
CA PRO A 270 15.48 -2.22 -4.59
C PRO A 270 15.32 -3.73 -4.47
N LYS A 271 16.22 -4.39 -3.74
CA LYS A 271 16.16 -5.84 -3.48
C LYS A 271 14.88 -6.25 -2.74
N GLU A 272 14.50 -5.48 -1.71
CA GLU A 272 13.28 -5.72 -0.94
C GLU A 272 12.04 -5.57 -1.83
N MET A 273 11.99 -4.48 -2.61
CA MET A 273 10.88 -4.22 -3.50
C MET A 273 10.76 -5.29 -4.60
N GLU A 274 11.87 -5.78 -5.15
CA GLU A 274 11.86 -6.87 -6.13
C GLU A 274 11.28 -8.17 -5.54
N GLU A 275 11.66 -8.55 -4.32
CA GLU A 275 11.09 -9.71 -3.64
C GLU A 275 9.58 -9.55 -3.39
N VAL A 276 9.14 -8.39 -2.92
CA VAL A 276 7.72 -8.08 -2.67
C VAL A 276 6.90 -8.19 -3.94
N VAL A 277 7.39 -7.62 -5.04
CA VAL A 277 6.63 -7.60 -6.29
C VAL A 277 6.59 -9.00 -6.91
N HIS A 278 7.68 -9.77 -6.90
CA HIS A 278 7.65 -11.17 -7.31
C HIS A 278 6.70 -12.01 -6.44
N TRP A 279 6.71 -11.80 -5.13
CA TRP A 279 5.79 -12.47 -4.21
C TRP A 279 4.32 -12.11 -4.53
N LEU A 280 4.02 -10.84 -4.80
CA LEU A 280 2.67 -10.38 -5.17
C LEU A 280 2.20 -11.04 -6.48
N ALA A 281 3.04 -11.04 -7.52
CA ALA A 281 2.69 -11.64 -8.80
C ALA A 281 2.36 -13.13 -8.67
N SER A 282 3.17 -13.86 -7.89
CA SER A 282 2.94 -15.27 -7.61
C SER A 282 1.63 -15.51 -6.84
N ARG A 283 1.37 -14.75 -5.77
CA ARG A 283 0.15 -14.89 -4.95
C ARG A 283 -1.12 -14.48 -5.69
N LEU A 284 -0.99 -13.55 -6.63
CA LEU A 284 -2.09 -13.13 -7.49
C LEU A 284 -2.21 -13.99 -8.75
N GLY A 285 -1.32 -14.96 -8.99
CA GLY A 285 -1.35 -15.84 -10.15
C GLY A 285 -1.18 -15.09 -11.47
N LEU A 286 -0.22 -14.16 -11.51
CA LEU A 286 0.09 -13.31 -12.66
C LEU A 286 1.33 -13.79 -13.44
N ASP A 287 1.99 -14.87 -12.99
CA ASP A 287 3.25 -15.36 -13.59
C ASP A 287 3.06 -16.02 -14.98
N GLY A 288 1.81 -16.19 -15.44
CA GLY A 288 1.47 -16.88 -16.68
C GLY A 288 0.92 -16.01 -17.82
N SER A 289 0.89 -14.68 -17.69
CA SER A 289 0.33 -13.74 -18.69
C SER A 289 1.37 -13.15 -19.66
N ARG A 290 2.48 -13.86 -19.91
CA ARG A 290 3.48 -13.49 -20.93
C ARG A 290 2.96 -13.71 -22.35
#